data_AF-A0A382YEC3-F1
#
_entry.id   AF-A0A382YEC3-F1
#
_cell.length_a   1.000
_cell.length_b   1.000
_cell.length_c   1.000
_cell.angle_alpha   90.00
_cell.angle_beta   90.00
_cell.angle_gamma   90.00
#
_symmetry.space_group_name_H-M   'P 1'
#
loop_
_entity.id
_entity.type
_entity.pdbx_description
1 polymer ?
#
loop_
_entity_poly.entity_id
_entity_poly.type
_entity_poly.pdbx_seq_one_letter_code
_entity_poly.pdbx_strand_id
1 'polypeptide(L)'
;HIFSNISVEESLFDFINNEACIGLNITAEGFFESLSEILNELQKDNIDLLKKRDILQSQINEWHIKNKRIDPESYKAFLKDIGYIVPNPESFSINVDEVDPEISQIAGPQLVVPITNERFVLNAVNARWGSLFDSLYGTNVIPNKGSMRTSFAHNLQRVNRTAELACDFLDEVAPLKGASYRQIASKVRYKGALIFNLNDGEVATLVNPEQFIGLSDTGNVLLQNNNLHIEIVGDQERSFHKSGIFDVILESAITTIVDFEDST
;
A
#
# COMPACT_ATOMS: atom_id res chain seq x y z
N HIS A 1 -6.24 37.93 -4.56
CA HIS A 1 -4.86 38.44 -4.55
C HIS A 1 -4.30 38.45 -5.98
N ILE A 2 -3.53 39.46 -6.38
CA ILE A 2 -3.01 39.57 -7.76
C ILE A 2 -1.49 39.50 -7.72
N PHE A 3 -0.91 38.57 -8.48
CA PHE A 3 0.54 38.38 -8.63
C PHE A 3 0.88 38.35 -10.11
N SER A 4 1.50 39.41 -10.63
CA SER A 4 1.88 39.54 -12.05
C SER A 4 0.81 39.07 -13.05
N ASN A 5 0.86 37.81 -13.50
CA ASN A 5 -0.05 37.21 -14.48
C ASN A 5 -1.16 36.31 -13.89
N ILE A 6 -1.25 36.15 -12.57
CA ILE A 6 -2.28 35.34 -11.91
C ILE A 6 -3.15 36.17 -10.95
N SER A 7 -4.43 35.78 -10.88
CA SER A 7 -5.35 36.22 -9.85
C SER A 7 -5.73 35.01 -9.02
N VAL A 8 -5.45 35.07 -7.72
CA VAL A 8 -5.64 33.98 -6.75
C VAL A 8 -6.88 34.30 -5.92
N GLU A 9 -7.78 33.33 -5.81
CA GLU A 9 -8.94 33.39 -4.90
C GLU A 9 -8.50 33.61 -3.45
N GLU A 10 -9.26 34.44 -2.72
CA GLU A 10 -8.95 34.80 -1.33
C GLU A 10 -8.87 33.56 -0.43
N SER A 11 -9.80 32.61 -0.59
CA SER A 11 -9.84 31.37 0.18
C SER A 11 -8.58 30.50 0.00
N LEU A 12 -8.04 30.42 -1.21
CA LEU A 12 -6.81 29.66 -1.48
C LEU A 12 -5.59 30.39 -0.92
N PHE A 13 -5.54 31.72 -1.04
CA PHE A 13 -4.47 32.50 -0.45
C PHE A 13 -4.46 32.37 1.08
N ASP A 14 -5.61 32.51 1.71
CA ASP A 14 -5.78 32.40 3.16
C ASP A 14 -5.41 31.00 3.67
N PHE A 15 -5.79 29.94 2.97
CA PHE A 15 -5.38 28.57 3.29
C PHE A 15 -3.85 28.43 3.28
N ILE A 16 -3.19 28.89 2.21
CA ILE A 16 -1.73 28.81 2.12
C ILE A 16 -1.07 29.63 3.23
N ASN A 17 -1.54 30.86 3.48
CA ASN A 17 -0.96 31.77 4.46
C ASN A 17 -1.17 31.32 5.90
N ASN A 18 -2.39 30.90 6.23
CA ASN A 18 -2.84 30.68 7.60
C ASN A 18 -2.78 29.20 8.01
N GLU A 19 -2.50 28.28 7.10
CA GLU A 19 -2.43 26.85 7.39
C GLU A 19 -1.16 26.21 6.80
N ALA A 20 -0.98 26.22 5.47
CA ALA A 20 0.06 25.43 4.83
C ALA A 20 1.50 25.95 5.08
N CYS A 21 1.69 27.27 5.11
CA CYS A 21 3.01 27.89 5.33
C CYS A 21 3.43 27.94 6.80
N ILE A 22 2.55 27.59 7.75
CA ILE A 22 2.88 27.65 9.17
C ILE A 22 4.03 26.69 9.49
N GLY A 23 5.13 27.23 10.03
CA GLY A 23 6.32 26.46 10.39
C GLY A 23 7.29 26.20 9.23
N LEU A 24 6.97 26.66 8.02
CA LEU A 24 7.86 26.63 6.87
C LEU A 24 8.62 27.96 6.72
N ASN A 25 9.78 27.94 6.06
CA ASN A 25 10.57 29.13 5.76
C ASN A 25 10.15 29.78 4.42
N ILE A 26 8.86 29.80 4.12
CA ILE A 26 8.27 30.32 2.87
C ILE A 26 7.00 31.10 3.24
N THR A 27 6.80 32.29 2.64
CA THR A 27 5.56 33.08 2.81
C THR A 27 4.56 32.79 1.70
N ALA A 28 3.27 33.06 1.93
CA ALA A 28 2.25 32.90 0.90
C ALA A 28 2.51 33.81 -0.31
N GLU A 29 2.94 35.05 -0.10
CA GLU A 29 3.32 35.95 -1.19
C GLU A 29 4.47 35.37 -2.02
N GLY A 30 5.54 34.92 -1.36
CA GLY A 30 6.70 34.34 -2.06
C GLY A 30 6.35 33.04 -2.80
N PHE A 31 5.44 32.23 -2.24
CA PHE A 31 4.90 31.04 -2.91
C PHE A 31 4.16 31.41 -4.20
N PHE A 32 3.22 32.36 -4.15
CA PHE A 32 2.43 32.75 -5.33
C PHE A 32 3.23 33.56 -6.35
N GLU A 33 4.22 34.35 -5.93
CA GLU A 33 5.20 34.96 -6.84
C GLU A 33 5.98 33.88 -7.61
N SER A 34 6.50 32.87 -6.90
CA SER A 34 7.20 31.74 -7.54
C SER A 34 6.29 30.94 -8.48
N LEU A 35 5.04 30.69 -8.08
CA LEU A 35 4.05 30.03 -8.94
C LEU A 35 3.77 30.83 -10.21
N SER A 36 3.63 32.15 -10.10
CA SER A 36 3.45 33.05 -11.24
C SER A 36 4.62 32.95 -12.23
N GLU A 37 5.86 32.90 -11.74
CA GLU A 37 7.06 32.71 -12.57
C GLU A 37 7.07 31.35 -13.27
N ILE A 38 6.82 30.26 -12.53
CA ILE A 38 6.74 28.90 -13.09
C ILE A 38 5.67 28.82 -14.20
N LEU A 39 4.51 29.44 -13.98
CA LEU A 39 3.45 29.47 -15.00
C LEU A 39 3.87 30.27 -16.24
N ASN A 40 4.53 31.41 -16.07
CA ASN A 40 5.04 32.18 -17.22
C ASN A 40 6.03 31.37 -18.07
N GLU A 41 6.85 30.53 -17.44
CA GLU A 41 7.82 29.68 -18.12
C GLU A 41 7.16 28.46 -18.79
N LEU A 42 6.32 27.71 -18.06
CA LEU A 42 5.90 26.36 -18.46
C LEU A 42 4.50 26.28 -19.08
N GLN A 43 3.66 27.32 -18.95
CA GLN A 43 2.27 27.25 -19.41
C GLN A 43 2.16 27.04 -20.93
N LYS A 44 3.03 27.71 -21.71
CA LYS A 44 3.04 27.57 -23.17
C LYS A 44 3.37 26.14 -23.58
N ASP A 45 4.40 25.56 -22.99
CA ASP A 45 4.84 24.20 -23.30
C ASP A 45 3.77 23.17 -22.94
N ASN A 46 3.08 23.34 -21.80
CA ASN A 46 1.97 22.48 -21.43
C ASN A 46 0.82 22.53 -22.47
N ILE A 47 0.42 23.73 -22.90
CA ILE A 47 -0.61 23.90 -23.95
C ILE A 47 -0.16 23.26 -25.26
N ASP A 48 1.10 23.44 -25.66
CA ASP A 48 1.62 22.90 -26.91
C ASP A 48 1.75 21.36 -26.86
N LEU A 49 2.01 20.77 -25.69
CA LEU A 49 1.91 19.32 -25.47
C LEU A 49 0.48 18.80 -25.65
N LEU A 50 -0.54 19.52 -25.16
CA LEU A 50 -1.95 19.14 -25.38
C LEU A 50 -2.33 19.20 -26.86
N LYS A 51 -1.97 20.28 -27.56
CA LYS A 51 -2.19 20.38 -29.02
C LYS A 51 -1.49 19.26 -29.78
N LYS A 52 -0.29 18.85 -29.35
CA LYS A 52 0.41 17.72 -29.95
C LYS A 52 -0.39 16.42 -29.81
N ARG A 53 -1.03 16.18 -28.66
CA ARG A 53 -1.94 15.04 -28.47
C ARG A 53 -3.11 15.08 -29.47
N ASP A 54 -3.74 16.25 -29.63
CA ASP A 54 -4.87 16.43 -30.56
C ASP A 54 -4.46 16.20 -32.03
N ILE A 55 -3.29 16.71 -32.43
CA ILE A 55 -2.75 16.52 -33.79
C ILE A 55 -2.50 15.03 -34.05
N LEU A 56 -1.81 14.35 -33.14
CA LEU A 56 -1.53 12.92 -33.27
C LEU A 56 -2.82 12.10 -33.36
N GLN A 57 -3.79 12.38 -32.48
CA GLN A 57 -5.09 11.70 -32.51
C GLN A 57 -5.85 11.96 -33.80
N SER A 58 -5.83 13.20 -34.32
CA SER A 58 -6.48 13.56 -35.58
C SER A 58 -5.87 12.83 -36.77
N GLN A 59 -4.54 12.74 -36.84
CA GLN A 59 -3.85 11.98 -37.89
C GLN A 59 -4.22 10.49 -37.83
N ILE A 60 -4.28 9.91 -36.62
CA ILE A 60 -4.70 8.51 -36.42
C ILE A 60 -6.14 8.32 -36.88
N ASN A 61 -7.05 9.24 -36.54
CA ASN A 61 -8.45 9.19 -36.97
C ASN A 61 -8.56 9.23 -38.50
N GLU A 62 -7.87 10.17 -39.15
CA GLU A 62 -7.84 10.28 -40.61
C GLU A 62 -7.30 9.02 -41.29
N TRP A 63 -6.24 8.42 -40.72
CA TRP A 63 -5.65 7.20 -41.25
C TRP A 63 -6.69 6.07 -41.25
N HIS A 64 -7.43 5.87 -40.15
CA HIS A 64 -8.47 4.82 -40.08
C HIS A 64 -9.68 5.10 -40.98
N ILE A 65 -10.04 6.36 -41.21
CA ILE A 65 -11.10 6.72 -42.18
C ILE A 65 -10.70 6.29 -43.60
N LYS A 66 -9.43 6.54 -43.98
CA LYS A 66 -8.88 6.24 -45.31
C LYS A 66 -8.56 4.75 -45.48
N ASN A 67 -8.30 4.01 -44.39
CA ASN A 67 -7.87 2.61 -44.41
C ASN A 67 -8.87 1.68 -43.70
N LYS A 68 -9.82 1.13 -44.45
CA LYS A 68 -10.88 0.23 -43.94
C LYS A 68 -10.37 -1.14 -43.46
N ARG A 69 -9.21 -1.58 -43.95
CA ARG A 69 -8.53 -2.81 -43.53
C ARG A 69 -7.18 -2.42 -42.97
N ILE A 70 -6.85 -2.91 -41.78
CA ILE A 70 -5.61 -2.59 -41.09
C ILE A 70 -4.57 -3.64 -41.46
N ASP A 71 -3.49 -3.21 -42.11
CA ASP A 71 -2.25 -3.99 -42.21
C ASP A 71 -1.28 -3.53 -41.10
N PRO A 72 -0.85 -4.42 -40.18
CA PRO A 72 -0.04 -4.03 -39.03
C PRO A 72 1.29 -3.35 -39.37
N GLU A 73 1.98 -3.79 -40.43
CA GLU A 73 3.26 -3.21 -40.84
C GLU A 73 3.07 -1.78 -41.36
N SER A 74 2.05 -1.57 -42.22
CA SER A 74 1.70 -0.23 -42.71
C SER A 74 1.26 0.72 -41.60
N TYR A 75 0.50 0.23 -40.61
CA TYR A 75 0.02 1.06 -39.51
C TYR A 75 1.18 1.45 -38.56
N LYS A 76 2.08 0.50 -38.28
CA LYS A 76 3.28 0.77 -37.49
C LYS A 76 4.21 1.75 -38.19
N ALA A 77 4.39 1.66 -39.50
CA ALA A 77 5.15 2.62 -40.29
C ALA A 77 4.54 4.03 -40.17
N PHE A 78 3.21 4.14 -40.36
CA PHE A 78 2.49 5.39 -40.18
C PHE A 78 2.68 6.00 -38.78
N LEU A 79 2.55 5.22 -37.71
CA LEU A 79 2.74 5.71 -36.34
C LEU A 79 4.16 6.21 -36.08
N LYS A 80 5.18 5.63 -36.73
CA LYS A 80 6.55 6.15 -36.70
C LYS A 80 6.68 7.44 -37.50
N ASP A 81 6.08 7.51 -38.68
CA ASP A 81 6.15 8.67 -39.58
C ASP A 81 5.54 9.93 -38.95
N ILE A 82 4.45 9.80 -38.19
CA ILE A 82 3.86 10.92 -37.43
C ILE A 82 4.56 11.22 -36.11
N GLY A 83 5.61 10.46 -35.76
CA GLY A 83 6.37 10.62 -34.52
C GLY A 83 5.63 10.16 -33.25
N TYR A 84 4.60 9.31 -33.39
CA TYR A 84 3.91 8.69 -32.26
C TYR A 84 4.76 7.58 -31.63
N ILE A 85 5.32 6.69 -32.46
CA ILE A 85 6.31 5.71 -32.02
C ILE A 85 7.71 6.30 -32.24
N VAL A 86 8.38 6.61 -31.13
CA VAL A 86 9.76 7.09 -31.15
C VAL A 86 10.76 5.93 -31.11
N PRO A 87 12.02 6.13 -31.55
CA PRO A 87 13.07 5.13 -31.39
C PRO A 87 13.28 4.76 -29.92
N ASN A 88 13.60 3.50 -29.65
CA ASN A 88 13.98 3.08 -28.31
C ASN A 88 15.26 3.83 -27.91
N PRO A 89 15.34 4.36 -26.68
CA PRO A 89 16.58 4.92 -26.18
C PRO A 89 17.65 3.83 -26.01
N GLU A 90 18.92 4.25 -25.95
CA GLU A 90 20.01 3.35 -25.55
C GLU A 90 19.78 2.82 -24.12
N SER A 91 20.39 1.68 -23.80
CA SER A 91 20.30 1.13 -22.45
C SER A 91 20.95 2.08 -21.44
N PHE A 92 20.22 2.38 -20.37
CA PHE A 92 20.68 3.19 -19.25
C PHE A 92 20.19 2.59 -17.93
N SER A 93 20.76 3.06 -16.82
CA SER A 93 20.27 2.77 -15.47
C SER A 93 19.70 4.04 -14.87
N ILE A 94 18.58 3.92 -14.16
CA ILE A 94 18.05 5.04 -13.39
C ILE A 94 19.01 5.40 -12.25
N ASN A 95 19.15 6.69 -11.96
CA ASN A 95 19.94 7.19 -10.84
C ASN A 95 19.04 8.09 -9.99
N VAL A 96 18.32 7.47 -9.06
CA VAL A 96 17.41 8.15 -8.14
C VAL A 96 17.91 7.85 -6.73
N ASP A 97 18.33 8.89 -6.04
CA ASP A 97 18.82 8.82 -4.66
C ASP A 97 17.70 9.23 -3.68
N GLU A 98 17.93 9.02 -2.39
CA GLU A 98 17.04 9.47 -1.30
C GLU A 98 15.60 8.90 -1.38
N VAL A 99 15.46 7.66 -1.85
CA VAL A 99 14.18 6.94 -1.91
C VAL A 99 13.98 6.10 -0.65
N ASP A 100 12.84 6.28 0.02
CA ASP A 100 12.49 5.51 1.22
C ASP A 100 12.50 3.98 0.99
N PRO A 101 12.85 3.17 2.00
CA PRO A 101 12.85 1.70 1.91
C PRO A 101 11.49 1.11 1.48
N GLU A 102 10.39 1.74 1.88
CA GLU A 102 9.02 1.39 1.51
C GLU A 102 8.77 1.36 0.01
N ILE A 103 9.54 2.14 -0.77
CA ILE A 103 9.46 2.19 -2.23
C ILE A 103 10.62 1.40 -2.86
N SER A 104 11.82 1.47 -2.27
CA SER A 104 13.04 0.96 -2.90
C SER A 104 13.39 -0.49 -2.56
N GLN A 105 12.94 -1.01 -1.42
CA GLN A 105 13.40 -2.30 -0.84
C GLN A 105 12.28 -3.23 -0.40
N ILE A 106 11.07 -2.71 -0.16
CA ILE A 106 9.93 -3.48 0.35
C ILE A 106 8.92 -3.70 -0.76
N ALA A 107 8.66 -4.96 -1.09
CA ALA A 107 7.56 -5.33 -1.96
C ALA A 107 6.30 -5.57 -1.13
N GLY A 108 5.27 -4.75 -1.33
CA GLY A 108 4.00 -4.93 -0.62
C GLY A 108 2.85 -4.11 -1.22
N PRO A 109 1.65 -4.23 -0.63
CA PRO A 109 0.46 -3.49 -1.08
C PRO A 109 0.66 -1.97 -1.11
N GLN A 110 0.09 -1.34 -2.13
CA GLN A 110 -0.09 0.11 -2.22
C GLN A 110 -1.59 0.42 -2.24
N LEU A 111 -2.03 1.29 -1.32
CA LEU A 111 -3.43 1.72 -1.25
C LEU A 111 -3.62 3.03 -2.02
N VAL A 112 -4.81 3.25 -2.57
CA VAL A 112 -5.20 4.53 -3.19
C VAL A 112 -6.47 5.01 -2.50
N VAL A 113 -6.51 6.29 -2.13
CA VAL A 113 -7.61 6.86 -1.34
C VAL A 113 -7.94 8.28 -1.81
N PRO A 114 -9.22 8.66 -1.96
CA PRO A 114 -9.56 10.02 -2.36
C PRO A 114 -9.30 11.01 -1.23
N ILE A 115 -8.64 12.14 -1.55
CA ILE A 115 -8.41 13.22 -0.58
C ILE A 115 -9.72 13.82 -0.06
N THR A 116 -10.79 13.78 -0.85
CA THR A 116 -12.09 14.40 -0.53
C THR A 116 -12.82 13.72 0.63
N ASN A 117 -12.32 12.60 1.14
CA ASN A 117 -12.87 11.90 2.30
C ASN A 117 -11.84 11.72 3.42
N GLU A 118 -11.85 12.64 4.38
CA GLU A 118 -10.94 12.66 5.54
C GLU A 118 -10.90 11.32 6.30
N ARG A 119 -12.07 10.70 6.50
CA ARG A 119 -12.16 9.41 7.20
C ARG A 119 -11.42 8.31 6.44
N PHE A 120 -11.54 8.29 5.12
CA PHE A 120 -10.85 7.31 4.30
C PHE A 120 -9.35 7.56 4.30
N VAL A 121 -8.90 8.81 4.19
CA VAL A 121 -7.48 9.17 4.29
C VAL A 121 -6.90 8.72 5.63
N LEU A 122 -7.56 9.01 6.74
CA LEU A 122 -7.11 8.57 8.07
C LEU A 122 -7.04 7.04 8.18
N ASN A 123 -8.03 6.33 7.66
CA ASN A 123 -7.99 4.86 7.64
C ASN A 123 -6.84 4.34 6.77
N ALA A 124 -6.59 4.96 5.63
CA ALA A 124 -5.56 4.56 4.67
C ALA A 124 -4.13 4.81 5.19
N VAL A 125 -3.90 5.92 5.89
CA VAL A 125 -2.62 6.21 6.54
C VAL A 125 -2.36 5.22 7.68
N ASN A 126 -3.40 4.83 8.42
CA ASN A 126 -3.28 3.84 9.50
C ASN A 126 -3.25 2.38 8.99
N ALA A 127 -3.50 2.13 7.70
CA ALA A 127 -3.57 0.78 7.14
C ALA A 127 -2.20 0.10 6.96
N ARG A 128 -1.10 0.74 7.38
CA ARG A 128 0.23 0.11 7.43
C ARG A 128 0.21 -1.15 8.29
N TRP A 129 -0.59 -1.17 9.35
CA TRP A 129 -0.75 -2.33 10.24
C TRP A 129 -2.22 -2.74 10.30
N GLY A 130 -2.52 -3.95 9.85
CA GLY A 130 -3.89 -4.47 9.76
C GLY A 130 -4.07 -5.77 10.52
N SER A 131 -5.21 -5.92 11.18
CA SER A 131 -5.61 -7.19 11.79
C SER A 131 -5.96 -8.22 10.72
N LEU A 132 -5.22 -9.33 10.71
CA LEU A 132 -5.54 -10.48 9.87
C LEU A 132 -6.86 -11.11 10.32
N PHE A 133 -7.15 -11.14 11.63
CA PHE A 133 -8.39 -11.74 12.13
C PHE A 133 -9.61 -10.96 11.65
N ASP A 134 -9.61 -9.63 11.78
CA ASP A 134 -10.71 -8.79 11.29
C ASP A 134 -10.88 -8.94 9.78
N SER A 135 -9.77 -9.00 9.03
CA SER A 135 -9.79 -9.19 7.58
C SER A 135 -10.38 -10.55 7.18
N LEU A 136 -10.00 -11.63 7.85
CA LEU A 136 -10.52 -12.98 7.58
C LEU A 136 -11.98 -13.14 8.04
N TYR A 137 -12.32 -12.60 9.20
CA TYR A 137 -13.65 -12.72 9.80
C TYR A 137 -14.68 -11.82 9.09
N GLY A 138 -14.30 -10.58 8.76
CA GLY A 138 -15.19 -9.58 8.19
C GLY A 138 -15.48 -9.74 6.70
N THR A 139 -14.67 -10.51 5.98
CA THR A 139 -14.77 -10.66 4.52
C THR A 139 -15.34 -12.02 4.10
N ASN A 140 -15.42 -12.25 2.79
CA ASN A 140 -15.87 -13.49 2.20
C ASN A 140 -14.78 -14.58 2.08
N VAL A 141 -13.56 -14.33 2.56
CA VAL A 141 -12.48 -15.35 2.62
C VAL A 141 -12.96 -16.60 3.36
N ILE A 142 -13.65 -16.41 4.49
CA ILE A 142 -14.50 -17.46 5.07
C ILE A 142 -15.92 -17.27 4.53
N PRO A 143 -16.47 -18.22 3.73
CA PRO A 143 -17.79 -18.06 3.14
C PRO A 143 -18.89 -17.76 4.17
N ASN A 144 -19.62 -16.67 3.96
CA ASN A 144 -20.65 -16.19 4.89
C ASN A 144 -21.99 -16.97 4.73
N LYS A 145 -21.98 -18.28 5.02
CA LYS A 145 -23.14 -19.17 4.82
C LYS A 145 -23.24 -20.27 5.88
N GLY A 146 -24.46 -20.80 6.08
CA GLY A 146 -24.72 -21.88 7.03
C GLY A 146 -24.29 -21.51 8.46
N SER A 147 -23.58 -22.43 9.12
CA SER A 147 -23.07 -22.24 10.48
C SER A 147 -21.86 -21.30 10.58
N MET A 148 -21.31 -20.82 9.45
CA MET A 148 -20.16 -19.90 9.39
C MET A 148 -20.58 -18.45 9.12
N ARG A 149 -21.88 -18.14 9.29
CA ARG A 149 -22.38 -16.78 9.08
C ARG A 149 -21.89 -15.79 10.13
N THR A 150 -21.63 -14.56 9.72
CA THR A 150 -21.45 -13.45 10.65
C THR A 150 -22.77 -13.16 11.38
N SER A 151 -22.66 -12.79 12.65
CA SER A 151 -23.79 -12.43 13.50
C SER A 151 -23.40 -11.30 14.44
N PHE A 152 -24.39 -10.63 15.04
CA PHE A 152 -24.16 -9.55 16.00
C PHE A 152 -23.40 -10.05 17.24
N ALA A 153 -23.72 -11.25 17.73
CA ALA A 153 -22.85 -11.98 18.65
C ALA A 153 -21.74 -12.68 17.85
N HIS A 154 -20.52 -12.76 18.39
CA HIS A 154 -19.42 -13.47 17.73
C HIS A 154 -19.79 -14.94 17.47
N ASN A 155 -19.75 -15.36 16.20
CA ASN A 155 -19.97 -16.75 15.84
C ASN A 155 -18.70 -17.54 16.16
N LEU A 156 -18.73 -18.30 17.26
CA LEU A 156 -17.57 -19.05 17.75
C LEU A 156 -16.98 -20.03 16.72
N GLN A 157 -17.81 -20.64 15.86
CA GLN A 157 -17.29 -21.52 14.80
C GLN A 157 -16.46 -20.73 13.77
N ARG A 158 -16.94 -19.54 13.41
CA ARG A 158 -16.24 -18.64 12.48
C ARG A 158 -14.98 -18.04 13.13
N VAL A 159 -15.04 -17.66 14.41
CA VAL A 159 -13.87 -17.19 15.17
C VAL A 159 -12.80 -18.27 15.22
N ASN A 160 -13.17 -19.51 15.57
CA ASN A 160 -12.20 -20.60 15.60
C ASN A 160 -11.61 -20.85 14.21
N ARG A 161 -12.44 -20.83 13.14
CA ARG A 161 -11.93 -20.95 11.77
C ARG A 161 -10.98 -19.82 11.37
N THR A 162 -11.19 -18.61 11.90
CA THR A 162 -10.30 -17.46 11.67
C THR A 162 -8.93 -17.69 12.28
N ALA A 163 -8.87 -18.08 13.55
CA ALA A 163 -7.62 -18.44 14.21
C ALA A 163 -6.91 -19.61 13.52
N GLU A 164 -7.69 -20.57 13.02
CA GLU A 164 -7.14 -21.70 12.28
C GLU A 164 -6.48 -21.26 10.97
N LEU A 165 -7.11 -20.37 10.20
CA LEU A 165 -6.50 -19.83 8.97
C LEU A 165 -5.26 -18.97 9.27
N ALA A 166 -5.25 -18.24 10.38
CA ALA A 166 -4.06 -17.50 10.81
C ALA A 166 -2.91 -18.44 11.19
N CYS A 167 -3.19 -19.60 11.81
CA CYS A 167 -2.16 -20.60 12.05
C CYS A 167 -1.63 -21.21 10.75
N ASP A 168 -2.50 -21.52 9.78
CA ASP A 168 -2.08 -22.01 8.45
C ASP A 168 -1.14 -20.99 7.77
N PHE A 169 -1.50 -19.71 7.82
CA PHE A 169 -0.66 -18.62 7.31
C PHE A 169 0.71 -18.57 7.99
N LEU A 170 0.75 -18.61 9.32
CA LEU A 170 2.00 -18.58 10.08
C LEU A 170 2.87 -19.82 9.82
N ASP A 171 2.27 -21.01 9.70
CA ASP A 171 2.96 -22.25 9.35
C ASP A 171 3.60 -22.16 7.94
N GLU A 172 3.02 -21.39 7.03
CA GLU A 172 3.56 -21.15 5.70
C GLU A 172 4.69 -20.12 5.69
N VAL A 173 4.49 -18.96 6.33
CA VAL A 173 5.40 -17.81 6.20
C VAL A 173 6.52 -17.77 7.22
N ALA A 174 6.35 -18.42 8.37
CA ALA A 174 7.34 -18.48 9.45
C ALA A 174 7.33 -19.87 10.12
N PRO A 175 7.59 -20.96 9.36
CA PRO A 175 7.35 -22.32 9.83
C PRO A 175 8.11 -22.67 11.11
N LEU A 176 7.49 -23.50 11.95
CA LEU A 176 8.13 -24.13 13.10
C LEU A 176 8.75 -25.49 12.71
N LYS A 177 9.85 -25.88 13.36
CA LYS A 177 10.49 -27.17 13.13
C LYS A 177 9.61 -28.32 13.63
N GLY A 178 8.98 -29.04 12.70
CA GLY A 178 8.21 -30.25 12.99
C GLY A 178 6.93 -30.03 13.81
N ALA A 179 6.44 -28.79 13.88
CA ALA A 179 5.28 -28.40 14.67
C ALA A 179 4.45 -27.35 13.93
N SER A 180 3.22 -27.15 14.38
CA SER A 180 2.32 -26.10 13.90
C SER A 180 2.07 -25.05 14.99
N TYR A 181 1.83 -23.80 14.61
CA TYR A 181 1.38 -22.74 15.53
C TYR A 181 0.12 -23.12 16.33
N ARG A 182 -0.65 -24.09 15.84
CA ARG A 182 -1.82 -24.65 16.52
C ARG A 182 -1.51 -25.36 17.83
N GLN A 183 -0.28 -25.88 17.94
CA GLN A 183 0.17 -26.69 19.06
C GLN A 183 0.82 -25.86 20.16
N ILE A 184 1.00 -24.55 19.97
CA ILE A 184 1.66 -23.68 20.94
C ILE A 184 0.86 -23.63 22.24
N ALA A 185 1.51 -23.88 23.36
CA ALA A 185 0.97 -23.66 24.71
C ALA A 185 1.48 -22.33 25.28
N SER A 186 2.78 -22.09 25.13
CA SER A 186 3.44 -20.88 25.61
C SER A 186 4.71 -20.61 24.81
N LYS A 187 5.34 -19.47 25.07
CA LYS A 187 6.58 -19.06 24.44
C LYS A 187 7.56 -18.55 25.48
N VAL A 188 8.85 -18.73 25.20
CA VAL A 188 9.94 -18.23 26.03
C VAL A 188 11.07 -17.72 25.14
N ARG A 189 11.70 -16.63 25.54
CA ARG A 189 12.97 -16.18 24.95
C ARG A 189 14.12 -16.72 25.79
N TYR A 190 14.97 -17.55 25.21
CA TYR A 190 16.14 -18.11 25.88
C TYR A 190 17.41 -17.85 25.07
N LYS A 191 18.38 -17.15 25.67
CA LYS A 191 19.66 -16.77 25.03
C LYS A 191 19.49 -16.13 23.64
N GLY A 192 18.46 -15.30 23.49
CA GLY A 192 18.16 -14.61 22.23
C GLY A 192 17.26 -15.38 21.27
N ALA A 193 17.11 -16.70 21.42
CA ALA A 193 16.24 -17.52 20.59
C ALA A 193 14.79 -17.54 21.11
N LEU A 194 13.84 -17.52 20.18
CA LEU A 194 12.42 -17.77 20.47
C LEU A 194 12.14 -19.28 20.50
N ILE A 195 11.59 -19.75 21.60
CA ILE A 195 11.20 -21.15 21.81
C ILE A 195 9.70 -21.18 22.11
N PHE A 196 8.99 -22.08 21.44
CA PHE A 196 7.59 -22.38 21.72
C PHE A 196 7.48 -23.69 22.47
N ASN A 197 6.82 -23.69 23.61
CA ASN A 197 6.43 -24.92 24.30
C ASN A 197 5.12 -25.40 23.70
N LEU A 198 5.05 -26.67 23.33
CA LEU A 198 3.90 -27.28 22.70
C LEU A 198 2.98 -27.97 23.73
N ASN A 199 1.73 -28.19 23.34
CA ASN A 199 0.70 -28.82 24.18
C ASN A 199 0.99 -30.28 24.55
N ASP A 200 1.88 -30.96 23.81
CA ASP A 200 2.35 -32.32 24.10
C ASP A 200 3.60 -32.36 25.00
N GLY A 201 4.11 -31.20 25.43
CA GLY A 201 5.30 -31.06 26.26
C GLY A 201 6.62 -30.98 25.48
N GLU A 202 6.58 -31.10 24.15
CA GLU A 202 7.74 -30.88 23.29
C GLU A 202 8.02 -29.37 23.11
N VAL A 203 9.16 -29.05 22.51
CA VAL A 203 9.55 -27.67 22.19
C VAL A 203 9.80 -27.51 20.69
N ALA A 204 9.38 -26.37 20.15
CA ALA A 204 9.62 -25.98 18.77
C ALA A 204 10.35 -24.64 18.69
N THR A 205 11.06 -24.47 17.58
CA THR A 205 11.71 -23.21 17.18
C THR A 205 11.35 -22.92 15.74
N LEU A 206 11.53 -21.67 15.29
CA LEU A 206 11.42 -21.32 13.88
C LEU A 206 12.41 -22.15 13.05
N VAL A 207 12.00 -22.55 11.84
CA VAL A 207 12.89 -23.16 10.86
C VAL A 207 14.02 -22.19 10.53
N ASN A 208 13.70 -20.92 10.28
CA ASN A 208 14.66 -19.82 10.15
C ASN A 208 14.63 -18.90 11.39
N PRO A 209 15.64 -18.96 12.28
CA PRO A 209 15.70 -18.12 13.47
C PRO A 209 15.81 -16.62 13.19
N GLU A 210 16.32 -16.20 12.02
CA GLU A 210 16.48 -14.78 11.68
C GLU A 210 15.15 -14.08 11.43
N GLN A 211 14.08 -14.85 11.16
CA GLN A 211 12.73 -14.29 11.06
C GLN A 211 12.24 -13.73 12.40
N PHE A 212 12.84 -14.10 13.54
CA PHE A 212 12.49 -13.51 14.83
C PHE A 212 13.20 -12.17 15.02
N ILE A 213 12.42 -11.09 15.07
CA ILE A 213 12.92 -9.73 15.28
C ILE A 213 12.94 -9.37 16.77
N GLY A 214 11.89 -9.73 17.50
CA GLY A 214 11.81 -9.39 18.92
C GLY A 214 10.49 -9.71 19.59
N LEU A 215 10.41 -9.31 20.85
CA LEU A 215 9.16 -9.29 21.60
C LEU A 215 8.76 -7.84 21.86
N SER A 216 7.46 -7.54 21.77
CA SER A 216 6.94 -6.27 22.25
C SER A 216 6.97 -6.21 23.79
N ASP A 217 6.70 -5.03 24.35
CA ASP A 217 6.57 -4.85 25.80
C ASP A 217 5.42 -5.66 26.41
N THR A 218 4.38 -5.93 25.62
CA THR A 218 3.25 -6.82 26.00
C THR A 218 3.59 -8.30 25.80
N GLY A 219 4.78 -8.60 25.30
CA GLY A 219 5.23 -9.95 25.03
C GLY A 219 4.65 -10.55 23.75
N ASN A 220 4.17 -9.75 22.79
CA ASN A 220 3.81 -10.23 21.44
C ASN A 220 5.07 -10.62 20.68
N VAL A 221 4.95 -11.53 19.71
CA VAL A 221 6.10 -11.97 18.90
C VAL A 221 6.15 -11.16 17.62
N LEU A 222 7.23 -10.42 17.40
CA LEU A 222 7.50 -9.74 16.14
C LEU A 222 8.39 -10.62 15.26
N LEU A 223 7.88 -10.95 14.09
CA LEU A 223 8.55 -11.71 13.04
C LEU A 223 8.72 -10.84 11.79
N GLN A 224 9.61 -11.28 10.89
CA GLN A 224 9.78 -10.71 9.57
C GLN A 224 9.90 -11.81 8.52
N ASN A 225 9.22 -11.63 7.39
CA ASN A 225 9.34 -12.47 6.20
C ASN A 225 9.30 -11.58 4.95
N ASN A 226 10.26 -11.75 4.03
CA ASN A 226 10.36 -10.93 2.81
C ASN A 226 10.29 -9.40 3.06
N ASN A 227 11.02 -8.91 4.09
CA ASN A 227 11.02 -7.52 4.54
C ASN A 227 9.67 -6.98 5.07
N LEU A 228 8.66 -7.84 5.24
CA LEU A 228 7.38 -7.49 5.84
C LEU A 228 7.27 -8.07 7.25
N HIS A 229 6.79 -7.25 8.17
CA HIS A 229 6.65 -7.63 9.57
C HIS A 229 5.30 -8.29 9.87
N ILE A 230 5.34 -9.20 10.84
CA ILE A 230 4.19 -9.97 11.33
C ILE A 230 4.25 -9.96 12.85
N GLU A 231 3.21 -9.46 13.51
CA GLU A 231 3.10 -9.50 14.96
C GLU A 231 2.07 -10.54 15.39
N ILE A 232 2.51 -11.55 16.14
CA ILE A 232 1.63 -12.55 16.75
C ILE A 232 1.21 -12.05 18.13
N VAL A 233 -0.08 -11.73 18.26
CA VAL A 233 -0.69 -11.26 19.49
C VAL A 233 -1.25 -12.48 20.24
N GLY A 234 -0.72 -12.73 21.44
CA GLY A 234 -1.14 -13.85 22.27
C GLY A 234 -1.95 -13.39 23.48
N ASP A 235 -3.11 -13.98 23.70
CA ASP A 235 -3.93 -13.78 24.90
C ASP A 235 -4.67 -15.10 25.22
N GLN A 236 -4.17 -15.82 26.23
CA GLN A 236 -4.75 -17.11 26.65
C GLN A 236 -6.10 -16.95 27.36
N GLU A 237 -6.40 -15.77 27.92
CA GLU A 237 -7.68 -15.54 28.61
C GLU A 237 -8.79 -15.20 27.62
N ARG A 238 -8.47 -14.47 26.55
CA ARG A 238 -9.45 -13.99 25.57
C ARG A 238 -9.52 -14.79 24.29
N SER A 239 -8.47 -15.54 23.93
CA SER A 239 -8.49 -16.35 22.71
C SER A 239 -9.46 -17.52 22.85
N PHE A 240 -10.23 -17.77 21.79
CA PHE A 240 -11.09 -18.95 21.67
C PHE A 240 -10.36 -20.17 21.11
N HIS A 241 -9.12 -20.01 20.65
CA HIS A 241 -8.31 -21.06 20.04
C HIS A 241 -7.25 -21.55 21.02
N LYS A 242 -6.98 -22.86 21.02
CA LYS A 242 -6.09 -23.53 21.99
C LYS A 242 -4.64 -23.03 21.98
N SER A 243 -4.21 -22.42 20.88
CA SER A 243 -2.86 -21.85 20.78
C SER A 243 -2.68 -20.57 21.60
N GLY A 244 -3.77 -19.95 22.05
CA GLY A 244 -3.75 -18.64 22.68
C GLY A 244 -3.48 -17.49 21.72
N ILE A 245 -3.36 -17.74 20.41
CA ILE A 245 -3.25 -16.68 19.41
C ILE A 245 -4.57 -15.93 19.36
N PHE A 246 -4.52 -14.64 19.66
CA PHE A 246 -5.67 -13.75 19.73
C PHE A 246 -5.83 -12.93 18.46
N ASP A 247 -4.72 -12.51 17.86
CA ASP A 247 -4.68 -11.87 16.55
C ASP A 247 -3.30 -12.06 15.90
N VAL A 248 -3.22 -11.76 14.61
CA VAL A 248 -1.98 -11.60 13.86
C VAL A 248 -2.06 -10.25 13.14
N ILE A 249 -1.19 -9.31 13.53
CA ILE A 249 -1.12 -8.00 12.88
C ILE A 249 -0.11 -8.09 11.75
N LEU A 250 -0.55 -7.71 10.54
CA LEU A 250 0.28 -7.73 9.34
C LEU A 250 0.68 -6.32 8.96
N GLU A 251 1.96 -6.15 8.66
CA GLU A 251 2.43 -5.01 7.89
C GLU A 251 1.86 -5.12 6.46
N SER A 252 1.02 -4.14 6.07
CA SER A 252 0.09 -4.25 4.94
C SER A 252 0.24 -3.12 3.93
N ALA A 253 -0.48 -1.99 4.07
CA ALA A 253 -0.37 -0.89 3.12
C ALA A 253 0.98 -0.19 3.29
N ILE A 254 1.97 -0.61 2.50
CA ILE A 254 3.35 -0.14 2.62
C ILE A 254 3.45 1.31 2.20
N THR A 255 2.72 1.65 1.14
CA THR A 255 2.56 3.02 0.67
C THR A 255 1.07 3.30 0.42
N THR A 256 0.71 4.57 0.51
CA THR A 256 -0.66 5.05 0.21
C THR A 256 -0.56 6.25 -0.71
N ILE A 257 -1.29 6.22 -1.82
CA ILE A 257 -1.49 7.38 -2.70
C ILE A 257 -2.75 8.10 -2.23
N VAL A 258 -2.58 9.34 -1.78
CA VAL A 258 -3.68 10.26 -1.48
C VAL A 258 -4.01 11.01 -2.76
N ASP A 259 -5.15 10.65 -3.35
CA ASP A 259 -5.50 10.95 -4.72
C ASP A 259 -6.29 12.27 -4.86
N PHE A 260 -5.89 13.06 -5.86
CA PHE A 260 -6.51 14.33 -6.27
C PHE A 260 -7.06 14.27 -7.72
N GLU A 261 -6.99 13.11 -8.39
CA GLU A 261 -7.29 12.94 -9.81
C GLU A 261 -8.66 12.29 -10.05
N ASP A 262 -8.72 10.95 -10.04
CA ASP A 262 -9.86 10.21 -10.60
C ASP A 262 -10.85 9.71 -9.54
N SER A 263 -10.41 9.56 -8.28
CA SER A 263 -11.26 9.01 -7.22
C SER A 263 -11.99 10.06 -6.36
N THR A 264 -11.70 11.35 -6.59
CA THR A 264 -12.20 12.46 -5.77
C THR A 264 -13.62 12.92 -6.06
#